data_AF-A0AAE0HRR6-F1
#
_entry.id   AF-A0AAE0HRR6-F1
#
_cell.length_a   1.000
_cell.length_b   1.000
_cell.length_c   1.000
_cell.angle_alpha   90.00
_cell.angle_beta   90.00
_cell.angle_gamma   90.00
#
_symmetry.space_group_name_H-M   'P 1'
#
loop_
_entity.id
_entity.type
_entity.pdbx_description
1 polymer ?
#
loop_
_entity_poly.entity_id
_entity_poly.type
_entity_poly.pdbx_seq_one_letter_code
_entity_poly.pdbx_strand_id
1 'polypeptide(L)'
;MRLTPLSSDVDQIKADLTSPRHLQLYKETKAAEDLPGFGRNYCVECAKWFETDSSLVLHRKGKPHKRRLKQLREGPYTHEEAAAAVNYRTDNGPEKTKSQEIEMS
;
A
#
# COMPACT_ATOMS: atom_id res chain seq x y z
N MET A 1 10.84 5.19 23.30
CA MET A 1 10.52 5.25 21.87
C MET A 1 9.00 5.19 21.73
N ARG A 2 8.36 6.22 21.16
CA ARG A 2 6.91 6.16 20.90
C ARG A 2 6.71 5.37 19.60
N LEU A 3 6.40 4.08 19.73
CA LEU A 3 5.89 3.30 18.61
C LEU A 3 4.47 3.80 18.34
N THR A 4 4.33 4.77 17.45
CA THR A 4 3.02 5.16 16.93
C THR A 4 2.43 3.97 16.16
N PRO A 5 1.10 3.79 16.14
CA PRO A 5 0.47 2.73 15.36
C PRO A 5 0.97 2.79 13.91
N LEU A 6 1.41 1.63 13.39
CA LEU A 6 2.03 1.50 12.09
C LEU A 6 1.02 1.88 11.00
N SER A 7 1.24 3.03 10.35
CA SER A 7 0.50 3.39 9.14
C SER A 7 1.07 2.60 7.97
N SER A 8 0.21 2.05 7.09
CA SER A 8 0.65 1.35 5.89
C SER A 8 1.63 2.20 5.07
N ASP A 9 2.64 1.56 4.51
CA ASP A 9 3.67 2.23 3.72
C ASP A 9 3.13 2.70 2.36
N VAL A 10 3.78 3.71 1.78
CA VAL A 10 3.37 4.32 0.51
C VAL A 10 3.49 3.31 -0.64
N ASP A 11 4.55 2.49 -0.63
CA ASP A 11 4.79 1.41 -1.58
C ASP A 11 3.66 0.39 -1.63
N GLN A 12 3.25 -0.09 -0.46
CA GLN A 12 2.19 -1.09 -0.35
C GLN A 12 0.87 -0.54 -0.91
N ILE A 13 0.51 0.69 -0.55
CA ILE A 13 -0.70 1.33 -1.06
C ILE A 13 -0.64 1.49 -2.59
N LYS A 14 0.53 1.78 -3.16
CA LYS A 14 0.70 1.88 -4.61
C LYS A 14 0.52 0.52 -5.30
N ALA A 15 1.00 -0.56 -4.70
CA ALA A 15 0.76 -1.92 -5.19
C ALA A 15 -0.74 -2.29 -5.14
N ASP A 16 -1.44 -1.92 -4.06
CA ASP A 16 -2.88 -2.13 -3.90
C ASP A 16 -3.71 -1.31 -4.89
N LEU A 17 -3.28 -0.09 -5.22
CA LEU A 17 -3.90 0.74 -6.26
C LEU A 17 -3.67 0.19 -7.68
N THR A 18 -2.51 -0.43 -7.91
CA THR A 18 -2.15 -0.98 -9.23
C THR A 18 -2.88 -2.28 -9.50
N SER A 19 -3.09 -3.11 -8.47
CA SER A 19 -3.69 -4.44 -8.61
C SER A 19 -4.98 -4.58 -7.80
N PRO A 20 -6.14 -4.70 -8.46
CA PRO A 20 -7.43 -4.82 -7.75
C PRO A 20 -7.51 -6.10 -6.91
N ARG A 21 -6.74 -7.15 -7.27
CA ARG A 21 -6.63 -8.39 -6.50
C ARG A 21 -6.02 -8.17 -5.12
N HIS A 22 -4.95 -7.38 -5.00
CA HIS A 22 -4.29 -7.17 -3.71
C HIS A 22 -5.23 -6.42 -2.74
N LEU A 23 -5.97 -5.44 -3.25
CA LEU A 23 -6.94 -4.70 -2.47
C LEU A 23 -8.07 -5.59 -1.95
N GLN A 24 -8.56 -6.54 -2.76
CA GLN A 24 -9.58 -7.50 -2.33
C GLN A 24 -9.05 -8.42 -1.23
N LEU A 25 -7.90 -9.07 -1.46
CA LEU A 25 -7.23 -9.93 -0.49
C LEU A 25 -6.96 -9.21 0.84
N TYR A 26 -6.50 -7.96 0.78
CA TYR A 26 -6.26 -7.16 1.97
C TYR A 26 -7.54 -6.91 2.77
N LYS A 27 -8.65 -6.60 2.10
CA LYS A 27 -9.95 -6.40 2.76
C LYS A 27 -10.49 -7.70 3.35
N GLU A 28 -10.35 -8.82 2.65
CA GLU A 28 -10.78 -10.15 3.11
C GLU A 28 -9.99 -10.63 4.33
N THR A 29 -8.72 -10.21 4.46
CA THR A 29 -7.89 -10.53 5.63
C THR A 29 -8.46 -9.94 6.93
N LYS A 30 -9.37 -8.95 6.84
CA LYS A 30 -9.96 -8.26 7.99
C LYS A 30 -11.42 -8.67 8.16
N ALA A 31 -11.74 -9.22 9.34
CA ALA A 31 -13.11 -9.55 9.69
C ALA A 31 -13.96 -8.28 9.82
N ALA A 32 -15.14 -8.26 9.20
CA ALA A 32 -16.02 -7.10 9.18
C ALA A 32 -16.44 -6.63 10.59
N GLU A 33 -16.54 -7.56 11.55
CA GLU A 33 -16.98 -7.30 12.93
C GLU A 33 -15.97 -6.49 13.76
N ASP A 34 -14.69 -6.59 13.44
CA ASP A 34 -13.59 -5.88 14.13
C ASP A 34 -13.32 -4.49 13.51
N LEU A 35 -13.95 -4.21 12.36
CA LEU A 35 -13.71 -2.98 11.61
C LEU A 35 -14.74 -1.89 11.97
N PRO A 36 -14.31 -0.63 12.12
CA PRO A 36 -15.24 0.46 12.33
C PRO A 36 -16.17 0.61 11.12
N GLY A 37 -17.46 0.81 11.38
CA GLY A 37 -18.48 0.90 10.33
C GLY A 37 -18.68 -0.40 9.54
N PHE A 38 -18.38 -1.56 10.13
CA PHE A 38 -18.49 -2.89 9.50
C PHE A 38 -17.69 -3.02 8.20
N GLY A 39 -16.56 -2.31 8.10
CA GLY A 39 -15.73 -2.34 6.89
C GLY A 39 -16.39 -1.72 5.67
N ARG A 40 -17.38 -0.82 5.84
CA ARG A 40 -18.09 -0.21 4.70
C ARG A 40 -17.37 1.04 4.18
N ASN A 41 -16.85 1.88 5.07
CA ASN A 41 -16.26 3.16 4.69
C ASN A 41 -14.73 3.10 4.75
N TYR A 42 -14.09 2.88 3.61
CA TYR A 42 -12.63 2.71 3.52
C TYR A 42 -11.97 3.73 2.60
N CYS A 43 -10.89 4.34 3.08
CA CYS A 43 -9.98 5.14 2.26
C CYS A 43 -8.75 4.32 1.89
N VAL A 44 -8.63 3.96 0.60
CA VAL A 44 -7.52 3.15 0.08
C VAL A 44 -6.18 3.87 0.22
N GLU A 45 -6.14 5.15 -0.13
CA GLU A 45 -4.91 5.95 -0.17
C GLU A 45 -4.27 6.17 1.21
N CYS A 46 -5.09 6.15 2.25
CA CYS A 46 -4.66 6.31 3.65
C CYS A 46 -4.75 5.00 4.44
N ALA A 47 -5.14 3.90 3.79
CA ALA A 47 -5.39 2.59 4.38
C ALA A 47 -6.19 2.65 5.69
N LYS A 48 -7.26 3.46 5.74
CA LYS A 48 -8.01 3.74 6.97
C LYS A 48 -9.50 3.48 6.83
N TRP A 49 -10.06 2.83 7.84
CA TRP A 49 -11.48 2.58 8.00
C TRP A 49 -12.17 3.68 8.80
N PHE A 50 -13.42 3.94 8.46
CA PHE A 50 -14.25 5.00 9.01
C PHE A 50 -15.63 4.46 9.41
N GLU A 51 -16.22 5.02 10.46
CA GLU A 51 -17.51 4.57 10.96
C GLU A 51 -18.68 4.97 10.05
N THR A 52 -18.64 6.21 9.51
CA THR A 52 -19.71 6.80 8.70
C THR A 52 -19.20 7.33 7.36
N ASP A 53 -20.07 7.41 6.36
CA ASP A 53 -19.74 7.99 5.05
C ASP A 53 -19.37 9.48 5.15
N SER A 54 -20.06 10.25 6.01
CA SER A 54 -19.75 11.66 6.23
C SER A 54 -18.32 11.87 6.74
N SER A 55 -17.83 11.00 7.62
CA SER A 55 -16.46 11.05 8.12
C SER A 55 -15.42 10.72 7.04
N LEU A 56 -15.74 9.81 6.11
CA LEU A 56 -14.91 9.51 4.94
C LEU A 56 -14.83 10.71 3.99
N VAL A 57 -15.96 11.37 3.73
CA VAL A 57 -16.03 12.57 2.88
C VAL A 57 -15.24 13.74 3.51
N LEU A 58 -15.37 13.95 4.81
CA LEU A 58 -14.59 14.97 5.54
C LEU A 58 -13.09 14.64 5.52
N HIS A 59 -12.72 13.38 5.71
CA HIS A 59 -11.33 12.92 5.62
C HIS A 59 -10.70 13.23 4.26
N ARG A 60 -11.41 12.93 3.16
CA ARG A 60 -10.95 13.20 1.79
C ARG A 60 -10.69 14.69 1.53
N LYS A 61 -11.48 15.58 2.15
CA LYS A 61 -11.29 17.04 2.04
C LYS A 61 -10.13 17.56 2.90
N GLY A 62 -9.73 16.80 3.91
CA GLY A 62 -8.71 17.17 4.89
C GLY A 62 -7.29 17.30 4.33
N LYS A 63 -6.50 18.15 4.98
CA LYS A 63 -5.05 18.31 4.71
C LYS A 63 -4.24 17.00 4.77
N PRO A 64 -4.43 16.09 5.75
CA PRO A 64 -3.59 14.89 5.82
C PRO A 64 -3.75 13.99 4.60
N HIS A 65 -4.99 13.83 4.11
CA HIS A 65 -5.29 13.06 2.91
C HIS A 65 -4.64 13.68 1.67
N LYS A 66 -4.77 14.99 1.47
CA LYS A 66 -4.12 15.71 0.37
C LYS A 66 -2.59 15.59 0.40
N ARG A 67 -1.98 15.57 1.59
CA ARG A 67 -0.53 15.32 1.73
C ARG A 67 -0.18 13.91 1.29
N ARG A 68 -0.98 12.91 1.65
CA ARG A 68 -0.77 11.52 1.25
C ARG A 68 -0.89 11.32 -0.26
N LEU A 69 -1.88 11.96 -0.89
CA LEU A 69 -2.02 12.00 -2.34
C LEU A 69 -0.78 12.58 -3.04
N LYS A 70 -0.20 13.65 -2.48
CA LYS A 70 1.03 14.22 -3.02
C LYS A 70 2.20 13.23 -2.92
N GLN A 71 2.35 12.53 -1.79
CA GLN A 71 3.38 11.50 -1.61
C GLN A 71 3.20 10.33 -2.60
N LEU A 72 1.96 9.86 -2.80
CA LEU A 72 1.66 8.82 -3.78
C LEU A 72 2.01 9.24 -5.21
N ARG A 73 1.86 10.53 -5.52
CA ARG A 73 2.22 11.11 -6.82
C ARG A 73 3.74 11.26 -7.02
N GLU A 74 4.46 11.68 -5.99
CA GLU A 74 5.94 11.80 -6.04
C GLU A 74 6.62 10.44 -6.23
N GLY A 75 5.91 9.36 -5.91
CA GLY A 75 6.42 8.01 -6.03
C GLY A 75 7.16 7.60 -4.76
N PRO A 76 7.18 6.30 -4.45
CA PRO A 76 7.85 5.84 -3.24
C PRO A 76 9.37 5.87 -3.42
N TYR A 77 10.06 6.13 -2.32
CA TYR A 77 11.50 5.97 -2.23
C TYR A 77 11.83 4.49 -2.14
N THR A 78 12.53 3.96 -3.14
CA THR A 78 12.81 2.52 -3.20
C THR A 78 14.13 2.18 -2.50
N HIS A 79 14.24 0.96 -1.98
CA HIS A 79 15.48 0.48 -1.38
C HIS A 79 16.64 0.45 -2.40
N GLU A 80 16.34 0.22 -3.67
CA GLU A 80 17.32 0.21 -4.76
C GLU A 80 17.96 1.59 -4.96
N GLU A 81 17.17 2.66 -4.88
CA GLU A 81 17.68 4.04 -4.91
C GLU A 81 18.60 4.34 -3.73
N ALA A 82 18.26 3.84 -2.53
CA ALA A 82 19.10 3.97 -1.34
C ALA A 82 20.44 3.24 -1.50
N ALA A 83 20.38 2.00 -2.01
CA ALA A 83 21.54 1.17 -2.26
C ALA A 83 22.46 1.82 -3.31
N ALA A 84 21.89 2.32 -4.41
CA ALA A 84 22.63 3.03 -5.46
C ALA A 84 23.36 4.28 -4.93
N ALA A 85 22.73 5.05 -4.04
CA ALA A 85 23.35 6.25 -3.45
C ALA A 85 24.60 5.94 -2.61
N VAL A 86 24.68 4.73 -2.03
CA VAL A 86 25.82 4.27 -1.22
C VAL A 86 26.78 3.39 -2.05
N ASN A 87 26.55 3.25 -3.37
CA ASN A 87 27.22 2.30 -4.25
C ASN A 87 27.14 0.85 -3.72
N TYR A 88 26.07 0.52 -3.02
CA TYR A 88 25.77 -0.82 -2.53
C TYR A 88 25.07 -1.60 -3.64
N ARG A 89 25.70 -2.68 -4.11
CA ARG A 89 25.13 -3.57 -5.12
C ARG A 89 24.74 -4.88 -4.47
N THR A 90 23.48 -5.30 -4.62
CA THR A 90 23.05 -6.64 -4.23
C THR A 90 23.48 -7.63 -5.31
N ASP A 91 24.31 -8.61 -4.95
CA ASP A 91 24.70 -9.71 -5.84
C ASP A 91 23.60 -10.78 -5.83
N ASN A 92 22.56 -10.56 -6.63
CA ASN A 92 21.44 -11.49 -6.79
C ASN A 92 21.77 -12.65 -7.75
N GLY A 93 23.03 -13.09 -7.85
CA GLY A 93 23.42 -14.23 -8.69
C GLY A 93 23.02 -14.10 -10.18
N PRO A 94 23.13 -15.18 -10.98
CA PRO A 94 22.70 -15.14 -12.36
C PRO A 94 21.16 -15.08 -12.45
N GLU A 95 20.64 -14.09 -13.20
CA GLU A 95 19.21 -13.95 -13.45
C GLU A 95 18.65 -15.21 -14.14
N LYS A 96 17.67 -15.85 -13.50
CA LYS A 96 16.96 -16.98 -14.11
C LYS A 96 16.06 -16.42 -15.21
N THR A 97 16.40 -16.68 -16.46
CA THR A 97 15.61 -16.28 -17.64
C THR A 97 14.18 -16.83 -17.51
N LYS A 98 13.20 -15.93 -17.38
CA LYS A 98 11.78 -16.27 -17.32
C LYS A 98 11.30 -16.69 -18.71
N SER A 99 11.60 -17.91 -19.14
CA SER A 99 11.18 -18.44 -20.44
C SER A 99 10.74 -19.90 -20.42
N GLN A 100 10.58 -20.55 -19.27
CA GLN A 100 10.15 -21.95 -19.22
C GLN A 100 9.19 -22.19 -18.04
N GLU A 101 7.90 -21.92 -18.23
CA GLU A 101 6.76 -22.49 -17.46
C GLU A 101 5.41 -22.00 -18.06
N ILE A 102 5.29 -22.05 -19.40
CA ILE A 102 4.00 -22.21 -20.09
C ILE A 102 4.19 -23.43 -20.98
N GLU A 103 4.28 -24.60 -20.35
CA GLU A 103 4.06 -25.93 -20.93
C GLU A 103 4.40 -26.96 -19.84
N MET A 104 3.37 -27.42 -19.13
CA MET A 104 3.13 -28.81 -18.73
C MET A 104 2.15 -28.88 -17.55
N SER A 105 0.86 -28.83 -17.90
CA SER A 105 -0.34 -29.48 -17.33
C SER A 105 -1.52 -28.53 -17.21
#